data_AF-A0A2V8RYM2-F1
#
_entry.id   AF-A0A2V8RYM2-F1
#
_cell.length_a   1.000
_cell.length_b   1.000
_cell.length_c   1.000
_cell.angle_alpha   90.00
_cell.angle_beta   90.00
_cell.angle_gamma   90.00
#
_symmetry.space_group_name_H-M   'P 1'
#
loop_
_entity.id
_entity.type
_entity.pdbx_description
1 polymer ?
#
loop_
_entity_poly.entity_id
_entity_poly.type
_entity_poly.pdbx_seq_one_letter_code
_entity_poly.pdbx_strand_id
1 'polypeptide(L)'
;RGRFGIMFHLDFYGVDELQRIVERSAGILDVEIDTEGSEEIARRSRGTPRIANRLLRRVRDFAQVDHDDVINSHVATDALDRMEVDIFGLDELDRKFLMTIIEKFDGGPVGLGTLCAALHEEKDSIEEVIEPYLLQIGFLQRTPRGRMATRLAYEHFGAEPSIGNPALPRLFS
;
A
#
# COMPACT_ATOMS: atom_id res chain seq x y z
N ARG A 1 29.00 -23.22 8.55
CA ARG A 1 28.84 -22.66 7.18
C ARG A 1 27.58 -23.29 6.57
N GLY A 2 26.69 -22.49 6.00
CA GLY A 2 25.23 -22.71 5.91
C GLY A 2 24.75 -23.98 5.20
N ARG A 3 23.62 -24.53 5.68
CA ARG A 3 22.97 -25.80 5.26
C ARG A 3 21.90 -25.64 4.18
N PHE A 4 21.73 -24.44 3.62
CA PHE A 4 20.73 -24.16 2.58
C PHE A 4 21.45 -23.87 1.26
N GLY A 5 21.33 -24.80 0.31
CA GLY A 5 22.05 -24.76 -0.98
C GLY A 5 21.37 -23.91 -2.06
N ILE A 6 20.16 -23.40 -1.80
CA ILE A 6 19.42 -22.55 -2.74
C ILE A 6 18.74 -21.44 -1.93
N MET A 7 19.03 -20.19 -2.29
CA MET A 7 18.36 -19.00 -1.76
C MET A 7 17.43 -18.49 -2.85
N PHE A 8 16.12 -18.46 -2.57
CA PHE A 8 15.14 -17.83 -3.42
C PHE A 8 14.81 -16.45 -2.85
N HIS A 9 14.88 -15.42 -3.69
CA HIS A 9 14.32 -14.11 -3.41
C HIS A 9 12.99 -14.01 -4.18
N LEU A 10 11.91 -13.67 -3.49
CA LEU A 10 10.65 -13.38 -4.16
C LEU A 10 10.53 -11.86 -4.27
N ASP A 11 10.50 -11.37 -5.51
CA ASP A 11 10.16 -9.99 -5.80
C ASP A 11 8.63 -9.79 -5.76
N PHE A 12 8.22 -8.53 -5.72
CA PHE A 12 6.82 -8.17 -5.87
C PHE A 12 6.30 -8.55 -7.26
N TYR A 13 5.06 -9.00 -7.31
CA TYR A 13 4.37 -9.37 -8.54
C TYR A 13 3.98 -8.10 -9.32
N GLY A 14 4.03 -8.20 -10.66
CA GLY A 14 3.44 -7.19 -11.53
C GLY A 14 1.92 -7.18 -11.48
N VAL A 15 1.29 -6.08 -11.93
CA VAL A 15 -0.17 -5.96 -11.98
C VAL A 15 -0.79 -7.08 -12.83
N ASP A 16 -0.23 -7.37 -14.01
CA ASP A 16 -0.72 -8.43 -14.91
C ASP A 16 -0.61 -9.84 -14.30
N GLU A 17 0.36 -10.06 -13.41
CA GLU A 17 0.50 -11.34 -12.69
C GLU A 17 -0.53 -11.44 -11.56
N LEU A 18 -0.74 -10.35 -10.84
CA LEU A 18 -1.74 -10.27 -9.78
C LEU A 18 -3.16 -10.36 -10.34
N GLN A 19 -3.45 -9.76 -11.50
CA GLN A 19 -4.74 -9.86 -12.16
C GLN A 19 -5.08 -11.32 -12.47
N ARG A 20 -4.15 -12.07 -13.07
CA ARG A 20 -4.32 -13.51 -13.31
C ARG A 20 -4.55 -14.30 -12.02
N ILE A 21 -3.91 -13.91 -10.92
CA ILE A 21 -4.14 -14.53 -9.61
C ILE A 21 -5.55 -14.21 -9.11
N VAL A 22 -6.00 -12.97 -9.24
CA VAL A 22 -7.35 -12.53 -8.85
C VAL A 22 -8.42 -13.27 -9.65
N GLU A 23 -8.30 -13.30 -10.98
CA GLU A 23 -9.23 -14.02 -11.87
C GLU A 23 -9.32 -15.51 -11.51
N ARG A 24 -8.17 -16.16 -11.31
CA ARG A 24 -8.13 -17.57 -10.89
C ARG A 24 -8.80 -17.77 -9.53
N SER A 25 -8.53 -16.91 -8.58
CA SER A 25 -9.13 -17.00 -7.24
C SER A 25 -10.62 -16.70 -7.24
N ALA A 26 -11.10 -15.82 -8.12
CA ALA A 26 -12.52 -15.53 -8.28
C ALA A 26 -13.28 -16.79 -8.73
N GLY A 27 -12.74 -17.52 -9.71
CA GLY A 27 -13.30 -18.81 -10.13
C GLY A 27 -13.30 -19.89 -9.03
N ILE A 28 -12.32 -19.87 -8.11
CA ILE A 28 -12.31 -20.77 -6.94
C ILE A 28 -13.38 -20.38 -5.91
N LEU A 29 -13.68 -19.09 -5.80
CA LEU A 29 -14.65 -18.53 -4.86
C LEU A 29 -16.07 -18.46 -5.42
N ASP A 30 -16.27 -18.92 -6.66
CA ASP A 30 -17.55 -18.91 -7.40
C ASP A 30 -18.15 -17.50 -7.50
N VAL A 31 -17.32 -16.52 -7.87
CA VAL A 31 -17.74 -15.12 -8.11
C VAL A 31 -17.39 -14.71 -9.53
N GLU A 32 -18.35 -14.07 -10.23
CA GLU A 32 -18.12 -13.50 -11.54
C GLU A 32 -17.31 -12.19 -11.41
N ILE A 33 -16.27 -12.06 -12.23
CA ILE A 33 -15.41 -10.87 -12.26
C ILE A 33 -15.00 -10.60 -13.70
N ASP A 34 -15.03 -9.33 -14.11
CA ASP A 34 -14.53 -8.92 -15.42
C ASP A 34 -13.03 -8.53 -15.37
N THR A 35 -12.47 -8.29 -16.54
CA THR A 35 -11.06 -7.90 -16.69
C THR A 35 -10.75 -6.60 -15.96
N GLU A 36 -11.67 -5.63 -15.95
CA GLU A 36 -11.41 -4.31 -15.37
C GLU A 36 -11.50 -4.35 -13.83
N GLY A 37 -12.44 -5.11 -13.27
CA GLY A 37 -12.59 -5.31 -11.82
C GLY A 37 -11.42 -6.12 -11.23
N SER A 38 -10.94 -7.13 -11.96
CA SER A 38 -9.75 -7.89 -11.54
C SER A 38 -8.47 -7.06 -11.62
N GLU A 39 -8.32 -6.23 -12.64
CA GLU A 39 -7.21 -5.27 -12.76
C GLU A 39 -7.24 -4.25 -11.61
N GLU A 40 -8.40 -3.71 -11.26
CA GLU A 40 -8.55 -2.74 -10.17
C GLU A 40 -8.11 -3.31 -8.82
N ILE A 41 -8.54 -4.54 -8.51
CA ILE A 41 -8.07 -5.25 -7.31
C ILE A 41 -6.55 -5.47 -7.37
N ALA A 42 -6.02 -5.89 -8.51
CA ALA A 42 -4.60 -6.15 -8.69
C ALA A 42 -3.74 -4.89 -8.48
N ARG A 43 -4.15 -3.74 -9.01
CA ARG A 43 -3.46 -2.45 -8.85
C ARG A 43 -3.33 -2.05 -7.38
N ARG A 44 -4.37 -2.30 -6.57
CA ARG A 44 -4.39 -1.97 -5.13
C ARG A 44 -3.80 -3.06 -4.23
N SER A 45 -3.19 -4.11 -4.79
CA SER A 45 -2.70 -5.29 -4.05
C SER A 45 -1.24 -5.26 -3.62
N ARG A 46 -0.54 -4.13 -3.80
CA ARG A 46 0.85 -3.93 -3.34
C ARG A 46 1.83 -5.01 -3.81
N GLY A 47 1.69 -5.48 -5.05
CA GLY A 47 2.55 -6.54 -5.60
C GLY A 47 2.46 -7.89 -4.86
N THR A 48 1.43 -8.10 -4.02
CA THR A 48 1.37 -9.21 -3.06
C THR A 48 0.15 -10.09 -3.28
N PRO A 49 0.30 -11.37 -3.71
CA PRO A 49 -0.82 -12.29 -3.94
C PRO A 49 -1.73 -12.50 -2.71
N ARG A 50 -1.14 -12.47 -1.51
CA ARG A 50 -1.90 -12.57 -0.26
C ARG A 50 -2.84 -11.38 -0.06
N ILE A 51 -2.41 -10.17 -0.42
CA ILE A 51 -3.24 -8.97 -0.34
C ILE A 51 -4.32 -9.02 -1.41
N ALA A 52 -3.99 -9.40 -2.65
CA ALA A 52 -4.96 -9.57 -3.73
C ALA A 52 -6.11 -10.52 -3.34
N ASN A 53 -5.79 -11.70 -2.80
CA ASN A 53 -6.79 -12.65 -2.33
C ASN A 53 -7.57 -12.18 -1.09
N ARG A 54 -7.00 -11.28 -0.28
CA ARG A 54 -7.72 -10.65 0.84
C ARG A 54 -8.71 -9.63 0.33
N LEU A 55 -8.29 -8.77 -0.61
CA LEU A 55 -9.14 -7.74 -1.21
C LEU A 55 -10.28 -8.37 -1.99
N LEU A 56 -10.00 -9.35 -2.86
CA LEU A 56 -11.04 -10.07 -3.63
C LEU A 56 -12.15 -10.63 -2.75
N ARG A 57 -11.80 -11.27 -1.61
CA ARG A 57 -12.81 -11.81 -0.69
C ARG A 57 -13.72 -10.70 -0.13
N ARG A 58 -13.15 -9.56 0.25
CA ARG A 58 -13.94 -8.43 0.78
C ARG A 58 -14.76 -7.75 -0.32
N VAL A 59 -14.22 -7.60 -1.53
CA VAL A 59 -14.96 -7.05 -2.68
C VAL A 59 -16.11 -7.97 -3.08
N ARG A 60 -15.93 -9.28 -3.03
CA ARG A 60 -17.02 -10.25 -3.21
C ARG A 60 -18.09 -10.08 -2.15
N ASP A 61 -17.72 -10.03 -0.88
CA ASP A 61 -18.67 -9.87 0.23
C ASP A 61 -19.48 -8.56 0.05
N PHE A 62 -18.89 -7.54 -0.57
CA PHE A 62 -19.56 -6.30 -0.94
C PHE A 62 -20.50 -6.46 -2.15
N ALA A 63 -20.03 -7.11 -3.22
CA ALA A 63 -20.81 -7.33 -4.44
C ALA A 63 -22.09 -8.16 -4.19
N GLN A 64 -22.03 -9.11 -3.25
CA GLN A 64 -23.17 -9.94 -2.84
C GLN A 64 -24.31 -9.17 -2.17
N VAL A 65 -24.02 -7.99 -1.62
CA VAL A 65 -25.02 -7.16 -0.92
C VAL A 65 -25.58 -6.09 -1.85
N ASP A 66 -24.72 -5.47 -2.67
CA ASP A 66 -25.05 -4.22 -3.36
C ASP A 66 -25.12 -4.35 -4.92
N HIS A 67 -24.64 -5.43 -5.56
CA HIS A 67 -24.35 -5.41 -7.02
C HIS A 67 -24.52 -6.73 -7.84
N ASP A 68 -25.60 -7.50 -7.65
CA ASP A 68 -25.97 -8.64 -8.53
C ASP A 68 -24.84 -9.67 -8.78
N ASP A 69 -23.94 -9.89 -7.81
CA ASP A 69 -22.87 -10.90 -7.81
C ASP A 69 -21.76 -10.77 -8.88
N VAL A 70 -21.71 -9.67 -9.66
CA VAL A 70 -20.66 -9.44 -10.67
C VAL A 70 -19.71 -8.32 -10.24
N ILE A 71 -18.43 -8.64 -10.13
CA ILE A 71 -17.36 -7.66 -9.83
C ILE A 71 -16.87 -7.03 -11.14
N ASN A 72 -17.32 -5.81 -11.42
CA ASN A 72 -16.76 -4.95 -12.47
C ASN A 72 -15.88 -3.83 -11.88
N SER A 73 -15.30 -2.98 -12.74
CA SER A 73 -14.45 -1.86 -12.31
C SER A 73 -15.13 -0.94 -11.27
N HIS A 74 -16.42 -0.62 -11.48
CA HIS A 74 -17.17 0.25 -10.56
C HIS A 74 -17.37 -0.42 -9.20
N VAL A 75 -17.78 -1.70 -9.17
CA VAL A 75 -17.98 -2.46 -7.94
C VAL A 75 -16.67 -2.62 -7.17
N ALA A 76 -15.58 -2.96 -7.87
CA ALA A 76 -14.26 -3.06 -7.27
C ALA A 76 -13.81 -1.71 -6.67
N THR A 77 -13.98 -0.62 -7.42
CA THR A 77 -13.61 0.73 -6.98
C THR A 77 -14.40 1.16 -5.76
N ASP A 78 -15.74 1.09 -5.79
CA ASP A 78 -16.59 1.48 -4.65
C ASP A 78 -16.29 0.63 -3.41
N ALA A 79 -16.13 -0.68 -3.58
CA ALA A 79 -15.76 -1.57 -2.48
C ALA A 79 -14.40 -1.18 -1.87
N LEU A 80 -13.37 -0.95 -2.70
CA LEU A 80 -12.02 -0.60 -2.25
C LEU A 80 -11.99 0.78 -1.59
N ASP A 81 -12.73 1.75 -2.11
CA ASP A 81 -12.85 3.09 -1.54
C ASP A 81 -13.55 3.06 -0.18
N ARG A 82 -14.65 2.30 -0.03
CA ARG A 82 -15.33 2.12 1.27
C ARG A 82 -14.49 1.35 2.30
N MET A 83 -13.58 0.50 1.84
CA MET A 83 -12.57 -0.15 2.68
C MET A 83 -11.39 0.77 2.99
N GLU A 84 -11.43 1.99 2.50
CA GLU A 84 -10.36 2.97 2.55
C GLU A 84 -9.03 2.38 2.10
N VAL A 85 -9.02 1.74 0.93
CA VAL A 85 -7.81 1.29 0.24
C VAL A 85 -7.63 2.20 -0.96
N ASP A 86 -6.61 3.04 -0.96
CA ASP A 86 -6.45 4.05 -2.01
C ASP A 86 -5.93 3.47 -3.34
N ILE A 87 -5.74 4.34 -4.34
CA ILE A 87 -5.26 3.97 -5.68
C ILE A 87 -3.86 3.33 -5.71
N PHE A 88 -3.03 3.56 -4.68
CA PHE A 88 -1.72 2.91 -4.51
C PHE A 88 -1.83 1.66 -3.63
N GLY A 89 -3.03 1.30 -3.18
CA GLY A 89 -3.28 0.18 -2.28
C GLY A 89 -2.98 0.49 -0.81
N LEU A 90 -2.72 1.74 -0.43
CA LEU A 90 -2.45 2.10 0.96
C LEU A 90 -3.70 1.94 1.81
N ASP A 91 -3.57 1.26 2.94
CA ASP A 91 -4.65 1.18 3.92
C ASP A 91 -4.54 2.29 4.97
N GLU A 92 -5.46 2.27 5.94
CA GLU A 92 -5.52 3.22 7.04
C GLU A 92 -4.17 3.35 7.78
N LEU A 93 -3.48 2.23 8.01
CA LEU A 93 -2.25 2.23 8.79
C LEU A 93 -1.08 2.84 8.01
N ASP A 94 -0.97 2.54 6.72
CA ASP A 94 0.02 3.15 5.83
C ASP A 94 -0.17 4.67 5.72
N ARG A 95 -1.42 5.11 5.53
CA ARG A 95 -1.77 6.54 5.47
C ARG A 95 -1.44 7.21 6.79
N LYS A 96 -1.87 6.62 7.91
CA LYS A 96 -1.61 7.16 9.26
C LYS A 96 -0.12 7.25 9.54
N PHE A 97 0.67 6.28 9.09
CA PHE A 97 2.13 6.30 9.19
C PHE A 97 2.74 7.48 8.43
N LEU A 98 2.40 7.66 7.15
CA LEU A 98 2.92 8.76 6.33
C LEU A 98 2.43 10.13 6.82
N MET A 99 1.14 10.26 7.13
CA MET A 99 0.56 11.51 7.64
C MET A 99 1.15 11.89 9.01
N THR A 100 1.46 10.91 9.86
CA THR A 100 2.20 11.19 11.11
C THR A 100 3.58 11.78 10.84
N ILE A 101 4.31 11.29 9.84
CA ILE A 101 5.60 11.88 9.45
C ILE A 101 5.41 13.29 8.90
N ILE A 102 4.43 13.49 8.02
CA ILE A 102 4.16 14.76 7.34
C ILE A 102 3.71 15.83 8.32
N GLU A 103 2.68 15.55 9.13
CA GLU A 103 1.99 16.55 9.96
C GLU A 103 2.62 16.73 11.35
N LYS A 104 3.05 15.64 12.00
CA LYS A 104 3.57 15.71 13.38
C LYS A 104 5.07 15.94 13.45
N PHE A 105 5.78 15.62 12.37
CA PHE A 105 7.25 15.68 12.33
C PHE A 105 7.78 16.47 11.14
N ASP A 106 6.94 17.31 10.52
CA ASP A 106 7.29 18.22 9.41
C ASP A 106 8.00 17.53 8.22
N GLY A 107 7.69 16.25 7.97
CA GLY A 107 8.32 15.43 6.93
C GLY A 107 9.51 14.58 7.39
N GLY A 108 9.92 14.68 8.65
CA GLY A 108 11.05 13.97 9.25
C GLY A 108 12.39 14.74 9.16
N PRO A 109 13.54 14.12 9.51
CA PRO A 109 13.70 12.71 9.88
C PRO A 109 13.21 12.39 11.28
N VAL A 110 12.43 11.30 11.41
CA VAL A 110 11.92 10.81 12.69
C VAL A 110 12.41 9.39 13.00
N GLY A 111 12.80 9.16 14.25
CA GLY A 111 13.23 7.84 14.72
C GLY A 111 12.07 6.84 14.76
N LEU A 112 12.35 5.58 14.48
CA LEU A 112 11.33 4.53 14.48
C LEU A 112 10.63 4.36 15.82
N GLY A 113 11.38 4.41 16.93
CA GLY A 113 10.78 4.31 18.26
C GLY A 113 9.79 5.45 18.54
N THR A 114 10.05 6.65 18.01
CA THR A 114 9.13 7.79 18.10
C THR A 114 7.89 7.57 17.25
N LEU A 115 8.03 6.99 16.05
CA LEU A 115 6.89 6.61 15.21
C LEU A 115 6.04 5.52 15.85
N CYS A 116 6.65 4.47 16.39
CA CYS A 116 5.98 3.41 17.14
C CYS A 116 5.15 4.00 18.29
N ALA A 117 5.75 4.90 19.09
CA ALA A 117 5.06 5.56 20.20
C ALA A 117 3.90 6.45 19.72
N ALA A 118 4.06 7.16 18.60
CA ALA A 118 3.01 8.02 18.06
C ALA A 118 1.83 7.24 17.46
N LEU A 119 2.11 6.06 16.89
CA LEU A 119 1.13 5.22 16.19
C LEU A 119 0.51 4.14 17.09
N HIS A 120 1.11 3.88 18.25
CA HIS A 120 0.80 2.74 19.12
C HIS A 120 1.01 1.39 18.43
N GLU A 121 2.08 1.31 17.62
CA GLU A 121 2.43 0.14 16.82
C GLU A 121 3.77 -0.46 17.23
N GLU A 122 3.90 -1.76 17.05
CA GLU A 122 5.16 -2.47 17.28
C GLU A 122 6.18 -2.17 16.18
N LYS A 123 7.46 -2.20 16.57
CA LYS A 123 8.58 -1.95 15.66
C LYS A 123 8.57 -2.90 14.46
N ASP A 124 8.37 -4.19 14.73
CA ASP A 124 8.42 -5.23 13.71
C ASP A 124 7.24 -5.10 12.73
N SER A 125 6.06 -4.70 13.20
CA SER A 125 4.90 -4.37 12.35
C SER A 125 5.26 -3.31 11.31
N ILE A 126 5.89 -2.21 11.74
CA ILE A 126 6.30 -1.14 10.84
C ILE A 126 7.38 -1.61 9.86
N GLU A 127 8.47 -2.23 10.35
CA GLU A 127 9.63 -2.57 9.52
C GLU A 127 9.37 -3.71 8.54
N GLU A 128 8.53 -4.68 8.90
CA GLU A 128 8.28 -5.88 8.10
C GLU A 128 7.03 -5.78 7.24
N VAL A 129 6.04 -4.95 7.61
CA VAL A 129 4.75 -4.89 6.91
C VAL A 129 4.56 -3.57 6.15
N ILE A 130 4.85 -2.43 6.78
CA ILE A 130 4.51 -1.11 6.21
C ILE A 130 5.66 -0.58 5.34
N GLU A 131 6.85 -0.48 5.91
CA GLU A 131 8.00 0.16 5.26
C GLU A 131 8.40 -0.47 3.92
N PRO A 132 8.38 -1.80 3.72
CA PRO A 132 8.82 -2.40 2.46
C PRO A 132 8.08 -1.84 1.23
N TYR A 133 6.76 -1.73 1.32
CA TYR A 133 5.95 -1.22 0.22
C TYR A 133 6.11 0.29 0.04
N LEU A 134 6.10 1.06 1.13
CA LEU A 134 6.26 2.51 1.08
C LEU A 134 7.63 2.94 0.53
N LEU A 135 8.68 2.16 0.81
CA LEU A 135 10.01 2.35 0.23
C LEU A 135 10.03 2.01 -1.26
N GLN A 136 9.35 0.92 -1.65
CA GLN A 136 9.30 0.48 -3.04
C GLN A 136 8.59 1.50 -3.95
N ILE A 137 7.45 2.03 -3.52
CA ILE A 137 6.72 3.06 -4.28
C ILE A 137 7.33 4.47 -4.12
N GLY A 138 8.39 4.59 -3.30
CA GLY A 138 9.15 5.83 -3.11
C GLY A 138 8.45 6.88 -2.26
N PHE A 139 7.45 6.51 -1.45
CA PHE A 139 6.73 7.42 -0.54
C PHE A 139 7.50 7.67 0.76
N LEU A 140 8.34 6.71 1.15
CA LEU A 140 9.19 6.77 2.33
C LEU A 140 10.66 6.74 1.94
N GLN A 141 11.49 7.47 2.69
CA GLN A 141 12.94 7.39 2.62
C GLN A 141 13.52 7.04 4.00
N ARG A 142 14.41 6.03 4.05
CA ARG A 142 15.22 5.73 5.24
C ARG A 142 16.53 6.53 5.18
N THR A 143 16.85 7.23 6.26
CA THR A 143 18.12 7.92 6.45
C THR A 143 18.80 7.44 7.75
N PRO A 144 20.11 7.68 7.95
CA PRO A 144 20.77 7.37 9.23
C PRO A 144 20.13 8.08 10.44
N ARG A 145 19.43 9.19 10.21
CA ARG A 145 18.78 10.00 11.26
C ARG A 145 17.33 9.56 11.53
N GLY A 146 16.71 8.79 10.64
CA GLY A 146 15.31 8.43 10.75
C GLY A 146 14.60 8.28 9.41
N ARG A 147 13.27 8.14 9.48
CA ARG A 147 12.35 8.02 8.35
C ARG A 147 11.90 9.41 7.90
N MET A 148 11.75 9.60 6.60
CA MET A 148 11.32 10.85 5.98
C MET A 148 10.26 10.59 4.91
N ALA A 149 9.24 11.45 4.86
CA ALA A 149 8.26 11.44 3.77
C ALA A 149 8.87 12.11 2.54
N THR A 150 8.69 11.51 1.37
CA THR A 150 9.21 12.04 0.10
C THR A 150 8.20 12.98 -0.55
N ARG A 151 8.64 13.69 -1.60
CA ARG A 151 7.75 14.51 -2.44
C ARG A 151 6.50 13.76 -2.91
N LEU A 152 6.65 12.49 -3.30
CA LEU A 152 5.55 11.69 -3.83
C LEU A 152 4.45 11.48 -2.77
N ALA A 153 4.84 11.30 -1.51
CA ALA A 153 3.88 11.20 -0.42
C ALA A 153 3.12 12.54 -0.22
N TYR A 154 3.82 13.68 -0.23
CA TYR A 154 3.17 14.99 -0.15
C TYR A 154 2.18 15.23 -1.29
N GLU A 155 2.58 14.93 -2.53
CA GLU A 155 1.73 15.07 -3.72
C GLU A 155 0.50 14.17 -3.64
N HIS A 156 0.68 12.93 -3.19
CA HIS A 156 -0.41 11.98 -3.03
C HIS A 156 -1.46 12.44 -1.99
N PHE A 157 -1.01 12.99 -0.85
CA PHE A 157 -1.92 13.48 0.19
C PHE A 157 -2.37 14.94 -0.01
N GLY A 158 -1.93 15.61 -1.08
CA GLY A 158 -2.22 17.03 -1.30
C GLY A 158 -1.67 17.94 -0.20
N ALA A 159 -0.61 17.51 0.49
CA ALA A 159 0.00 18.25 1.57
C ALA A 159 1.07 19.22 1.06
N GLU A 160 1.16 20.41 1.63
CA GLU A 160 2.23 21.35 1.31
C GLU A 160 3.52 20.99 2.07
N PRO A 161 4.66 20.92 1.38
CA PRO A 161 5.92 20.65 2.06
C PRO A 161 6.38 21.84 2.92
N SER A 162 6.91 21.54 4.11
CA SER A 162 7.52 22.56 4.98
C SER A 162 8.76 23.17 4.29
N ILE A 163 8.90 24.51 4.38
CA ILE A 163 10.02 25.29 3.83
C ILE A 163 11.29 24.96 4.60
N GLY A 164 11.89 23.81 4.34
CA GLY A 164 13.03 23.30 5.11
C GLY A 164 13.34 21.82 4.89
N ASN A 165 12.44 21.05 4.28
CA ASN A 165 12.65 19.62 4.07
C ASN A 165 13.80 19.36 3.07
N PRO A 166 14.93 18.75 3.51
CA PRO A 166 16.09 18.49 2.64
C PRO A 166 15.83 17.42 1.58
N ALA A 167 14.73 16.67 1.65
CA ALA A 167 14.31 15.73 0.61
C ALA A 167 13.67 16.41 -0.61
N LEU A 168 13.50 17.74 -0.57
CA LEU A 168 12.87 18.52 -1.64
C LEU A 168 13.87 19.54 -2.19
N PRO A 169 14.17 19.52 -3.50
CA PRO A 169 15.01 20.56 -4.10
C PRO A 169 14.33 21.93 -3.93
N ARG A 170 15.11 22.93 -3.52
CA ARG A 170 14.62 24.32 -3.43
C ARG A 170 14.29 24.79 -4.84
N LEU A 171 13.02 25.12 -5.09
CA LEU A 171 12.54 25.52 -6.41
C LEU A 171 12.96 26.94 -6.85
N PHE A 172 13.71 27.67 -6.02
CA PHE A 172 14.34 28.92 -6.41
C PHE A 172 15.71 29.07 -5.73
N SER A 173 16.75 29.06 -6.57
CA SER A 173 18.09 29.62 -6.30
C SER A 173 18.50 30.44 -7.50
#